data_AF-A0A352RGF6-F1
#
_entry.id   AF-A0A352RGF6-F1
#
_cell.length_a   1.000
_cell.length_b   1.000
_cell.length_c   1.000
_cell.angle_alpha   90.00
_cell.angle_beta   90.00
_cell.angle_gamma   90.00
#
_symmetry.space_group_name_H-M   'P 1'
#
loop_
_entity.id
_entity.type
_entity.pdbx_description
1 polymer ?
#
loop_
_entity_poly.entity_id
_entity_poly.type
_entity_poly.pdbx_seq_one_letter_code
_entity_poly.pdbx_strand_id
1 'polypeptide(L)' 'DLAIGNVVGSNLFNIMFVLGIAGLVAPLDGKGISSIDLYVMLGVTILLLPTVWTGRILDRKEGFLFLAIYVGYLYHLWPA' A
#
# COMPACT_ATOMS: atom_id res chain seq x y z
N ASP A 1 -5.60 1.50 17.32
CA ASP A 1 -6.03 0.08 17.32
C ASP A 1 -6.96 -0.32 16.17
N LEU A 2 -8.26 0.00 16.19
CA LEU A 2 -9.19 -0.49 15.16
C LEU A 2 -8.87 0.02 13.74
N ALA A 3 -8.47 1.29 13.61
CA ALA A 3 -8.18 1.90 12.31
C ALA A 3 -6.96 1.27 11.61
N ILE A 4 -5.85 1.05 12.34
CA ILE A 4 -4.65 0.41 11.80
C ILE A 4 -4.94 -1.05 11.44
N GLY A 5 -5.64 -1.79 12.33
CA GLY A 5 -6.05 -3.16 12.06
C GLY A 5 -6.92 -3.26 10.80
N ASN A 6 -7.81 -2.29 10.58
CA ASN A 6 -8.63 -2.22 9.37
C ASN A 6 -7.80 -1.92 8.11
N VAL A 7 -6.85 -0.98 8.18
CA VAL A 7 -5.99 -0.62 7.04
C VAL A 7 -5.10 -1.80 6.63
N VAL A 8 -4.44 -2.44 7.60
CA VAL A 8 -3.57 -3.60 7.32
C VAL A 8 -4.41 -4.80 6.88
N GLY A 9 -5.53 -5.08 7.57
CA GLY A 9 -6.42 -6.18 7.26
C GLY A 9 -7.06 -6.08 5.88
N SER A 10 -7.52 -4.89 5.50
CA SER A 10 -8.13 -4.64 4.17
C SER A 10 -7.10 -4.79 3.04
N ASN A 11 -5.86 -4.34 3.23
CA ASN A 11 -4.79 -4.55 2.24
C ASN A 11 -4.41 -6.02 2.10
N LEU A 12 -4.28 -6.74 3.21
CA LEU A 12 -3.98 -8.17 3.20
C LEU A 12 -5.10 -8.96 2.51
N PHE A 13 -6.35 -8.64 2.82
CA PHE A 13 -7.52 -9.26 2.19
C PHE A 13 -7.58 -8.98 0.69
N ASN A 14 -7.29 -7.75 0.25
CA ASN A 14 -7.27 -7.42 -1.17
C ASN A 14 -6.20 -8.21 -1.94
N ILE A 15 -4.99 -8.38 -1.38
CA ILE A 15 -3.92 -9.12 -2.06
C ILE A 15 -4.18 -10.63 -2.02
N MET A 16 -4.56 -11.19 -0.86
CA MET A 16 -4.71 -12.63 -0.71
C MET A 16 -6.00 -13.15 -1.34
N PHE A 17 -7.12 -12.44 -1.13
CA PHE A 17 -8.44 -12.91 -1.54
C PHE A 17 -8.84 -12.33 -2.88
N VAL A 18 -8.91 -11.00 -3.01
CA VAL A 18 -9.43 -10.36 -4.23
C VAL A 18 -8.48 -10.60 -5.41
N LEU A 19 -7.20 -10.24 -5.27
CA LEU A 19 -6.19 -10.43 -6.31
C LEU A 19 -5.91 -11.92 -6.57
N GLY A 20 -5.88 -12.74 -5.51
CA GLY A 20 -5.71 -14.18 -5.63
C GLY A 20 -6.83 -14.85 -6.43
N ILE A 21 -8.10 -14.56 -6.11
CA ILE A 21 -9.24 -15.08 -6.86
C ILE A 21 -9.28 -14.49 -8.28
N ALA A 22 -9.02 -13.18 -8.43
CA ALA A 22 -8.97 -12.55 -9.74
C ALA A 22 -7.94 -13.24 -10.65
N GLY A 23 -6.75 -13.55 -10.14
CA GLY A 23 -5.71 -14.27 -10.88
C GLY A 23 -6.04 -15.72 -11.22
N LEU A 24 -6.89 -16.39 -10.43
CA LEU A 24 -7.40 -17.73 -10.74
C LEU A 24 -8.48 -17.70 -11.84
N VAL A 25 -9.33 -16.67 -11.83
CA VAL A 25 -10.43 -16.53 -12.80
C VAL A 25 -9.94 -15.98 -14.14
N ALA A 26 -9.06 -14.98 -14.11
CA ALA A 26 -8.48 -14.35 -15.28
C ALA A 26 -6.97 -14.17 -15.04
N PRO A 27 -6.10 -14.78 -15.88
CA PRO A 27 -4.67 -14.57 -15.76
C PRO A 27 -4.35 -13.07 -15.80
N LEU A 28 -3.76 -12.56 -14.72
CA LEU A 28 -3.37 -11.17 -14.62
C LEU A 28 -2.04 -10.99 -15.35
N ASP A 29 -2.11 -10.51 -16.57
CA ASP A 29 -0.94 -10.06 -17.31
C ASP A 29 -0.38 -8.83 -16.58
N GLY A 30 0.84 -8.89 -16.03
CA GLY A 30 1.49 -7.75 -15.37
C GLY A 30 1.78 -6.53 -16.29
N LYS A 31 1.19 -6.50 -17.48
CA LYS A 31 1.26 -5.41 -18.45
C LYS A 31 0.57 -4.17 -17.86
N GLY A 32 1.38 -3.22 -17.42
CA GLY A 32 0.92 -1.95 -16.82
C GLY A 32 1.33 -1.77 -15.37
N ILE A 33 1.87 -2.81 -14.72
CA ILE A 33 2.51 -2.68 -13.40
C ILE A 33 4.00 -2.43 -13.65
N SER A 34 4.46 -1.22 -13.33
CA SER A 34 5.88 -0.91 -13.36
C SER A 34 6.58 -1.54 -12.16
N SER A 35 7.85 -1.91 -12.31
CA SER A 35 8.66 -2.36 -11.16
C SER A 35 8.74 -1.28 -10.08
N ILE A 36 8.62 0.00 -10.46
CA ILE A 36 8.56 1.14 -9.54
C ILE A 36 7.34 1.04 -8.62
N ASP A 37 6.17 0.69 -9.15
CA ASP A 37 4.92 0.57 -8.38
C ASP A 37 5.06 -0.52 -7.29
N LEU A 38 5.70 -1.63 -7.64
CA LEU A 38 6.00 -2.72 -6.71
C LEU A 38 6.98 -2.27 -5.61
N TYR A 39 8.07 -1.59 -5.98
CA TYR A 39 9.05 -1.10 -5.00
C TYR A 39 8.47 -0.04 -4.07
N VAL A 40 7.63 0.86 -4.58
CA VAL A 40 6.95 1.88 -3.78
C VAL A 40 5.97 1.23 -2.80
N MET A 41 5.15 0.27 -3.24
CA MET A 41 4.26 -0.47 -2.33
C MET A 41 5.04 -1.23 -1.24
N LEU A 42 6.14 -1.90 -1.61
CA LEU A 42 7.00 -2.59 -0.64
C LEU A 42 7.62 -1.61 0.36
N GLY A 43 8.16 -0.50 -0.13
CA GLY A 43 8.78 0.54 0.71
C GLY A 43 7.79 1.14 1.70
N VAL A 44 6.57 1.46 1.25
CA VAL A 44 5.50 1.98 2.13
C VAL A 44 5.09 0.93 3.16
N THR A 45 4.98 -0.34 2.77
CA THR A 45 4.63 -1.43 3.70
C THR A 45 5.70 -1.60 4.79
N ILE A 46 6.98 -1.57 4.41
CA ILE A 46 8.11 -1.66 5.35
C ILE A 46 8.13 -0.44 6.27
N LEU A 47 7.90 0.76 5.74
CA LEU A 47 7.84 2.00 6.52
C LEU A 47 6.69 1.98 7.55
N LEU A 48 5.61 1.27 7.24
CA LEU A 48 4.44 1.12 8.10
C LEU A 48 4.69 0.15 9.28
N LEU A 49 5.57 -0.84 9.13
CA LEU A 49 5.89 -1.82 10.18
C LEU A 49 6.38 -1.20 11.51
N PRO A 50 7.43 -0.35 11.54
CA PRO A 50 7.92 0.22 12.79
C PRO A 50 6.88 1.12 13.46
N THR A 51 6.10 1.87 12.69
CA THR A 51 5.01 2.73 13.18
C THR A 51 3.88 1.92 13.84
N VAL A 52 3.56 0.74 13.29
CA VAL A 52 2.57 -0.16 13.91
C VAL A 52 3.12 -0.80 15.18
N TRP A 53 4.43 -1.09 15.23
CA TRP A 53 5.05 -1.78 16.36
C TRP A 53 5.34 -0.87 17.56
N THR A 54 5.63 0.42 17.34
CA THR A 54 6.03 1.37 18.40
C THR A 54 4.88 1.99 19.18
N GLY A 55 3.63 1.96 18.69
CA GLY A 55 2.53 2.55 19.46
C GLY A 55 1.11 2.28 18.99
N ARG A 56 0.89 1.58 17.87
CA ARG A 56 -0.45 1.32 17.27
C ARG A 56 -1.36 2.56 17.12
N ILE A 57 -0.77 3.75 17.20
CA ILE A 57 -1.41 5.05 17.08
C ILE A 57 -0.58 5.82 16.06
N LEU A 58 -1.15 6.05 14.89
CA LEU A 58 -0.53 6.83 13.84
C LEU A 58 -0.59 8.31 14.25
N ASP A 59 0.56 8.93 14.51
CA ASP A 59 0.59 10.37 14.82
C ASP A 59 0.29 11.18 13.55
N ARG A 60 -0.19 12.42 13.74
CA ARG A 60 -0.53 13.34 12.64
C ARG A 60 0.67 13.58 11.70
N LYS A 61 1.89 13.55 12.24
CA LYS A 61 3.14 13.69 11.49
C LYS A 61 3.42 12.49 10.59
N GLU A 62 3.20 11.27 11.10
CA GLU A 62 3.37 10.04 10.33
C GLU A 62 2.32 9.95 9.22
N GLY A 63 1.06 10.30 9.53
CA GLY A 63 0.01 10.39 8.53
C GLY A 63 0.33 11.40 7.41
N PHE A 64 0.91 12.55 7.75
CA PHE A 64 1.35 13.53 6.75
C PHE A 64 2.50 12.99 5.88
N LEU A 65 3.45 12.24 6.47
CA LEU A 65 4.52 11.58 5.72
C LEU A 65 3.96 10.59 4.68
N PHE A 66 3.04 9.71 5.10
CA PHE A 66 2.40 8.76 4.17
C PHE A 66 1.62 9.48 3.06
N LEU A 67 0.93 10.57 3.40
CA LEU A 67 0.18 11.36 2.44
C LEU A 67 1.11 12.08 1.44
N ALA A 68 2.24 12.62 1.90
CA ALA A 68 3.24 13.24 1.04
C ALA A 68 3.86 12.23 0.05
N ILE A 69 4.18 11.01 0.52
CA ILE A 69 4.66 9.92 -0.34
C ILE A 69 3.60 9.57 -1.40
N TYR A 70 2.34 9.49 -1.00
CA TYR A 70 1.24 9.18 -1.92
C TYR A 70 1.06 10.25 -3.00
N VAL A 71 1.08 11.54 -2.62
CA VAL A 71 1.00 12.66 -3.58
C VAL A 71 2.21 12.67 -4.52
N GLY A 72 3.42 12.43 -3.99
CA GLY A 72 4.63 12.32 -4.81
C GLY A 72 4.56 11.19 -5.82
N TYR A 73 4.03 10.03 -5.41
CA TYR A 73 3.78 8.90 -6.30
C TYR A 73 2.75 9.23 -7.38
N LEU A 74 1.63 9.88 -7.02
CA LEU A 74 0.63 10.32 -8.00
C LEU A 74 1.21 11.29 -9.01
N TYR A 75 2.07 12.21 -8.58
CA TYR A 75 2.75 13.14 -9.49
C TYR A 75 3.69 12.40 -10.45
N HIS A 76 4.39 11.36 -9.99
CA HIS A 76 5.24 10.54 -10.85
C HIS A 76 4.45 9.72 -11.87
N LEU A 77 3.27 9.21 -11.47
CA LEU A 77 2.39 8.43 -12.33
C LEU A 77 1.58 9.32 -13.30
N TRP A 78 1.48 10.63 -13.01
CA TRP A 78 0.70 11.54 -13.85
C TRP A 78 1.28 11.58 -15.26
N PRO A 79 0.51 11.20 -16.29
CA PRO A 79 0.94 11.32 -17.68
C PRO A 79 0.95 12.82 -18.02
N ALA A 80 2.14 13.43 -18.01
CA ALA A 80 2.37 14.74 -18.57
C ALA A 80 2.49 14.66 -20.10
#